data_AF-A0A1G6DTM8-F1
#
_entry.id   AF-A0A1G6DTM8-F1
#
_cell.length_a   1.000
_cell.length_b   1.000
_cell.length_c   1.000
_cell.angle_alpha   90.00
_cell.angle_beta   90.00
_cell.angle_gamma   90.00
#
_symmetry.space_group_name_H-M   'P 1'
#
loop_
_entity.id
_entity.type
_entity.pdbx_description
1 polymer ?
#
loop_
_entity_poly.entity_id
_entity_poly.type
_entity_poly.pdbx_seq_one_letter_code
_entity_poly.pdbx_strand_id
1 'polypeptide(L)'
;MAAHLGTRLHWLAIALVAAVSLAACSSLPIGEYSLQAYTNATTLKAETLALVARADEPYSSHAAQVDALNVRIDAAYEFAAGTPNNRLSAEQWRIMRDSDRNLYGGLVRMWRENGRLSSFFLAEAKAQIAEGFDYIICLEANKQSASACRSG
;
A
#
# COMPACT_ATOMS: atom_id res chain seq x y z
N MET A 1 -9.86 21.27 55.75
CA MET A 1 -8.69 20.51 55.24
C MET A 1 -9.01 19.65 54.01
N ALA A 2 -10.22 19.07 53.88
CA ALA A 2 -10.61 18.24 52.73
C ALA A 2 -10.73 18.98 51.37
N ALA A 3 -11.19 20.25 51.36
CA ALA A 3 -11.41 21.02 50.13
C ALA A 3 -10.11 21.24 49.31
N HIS A 4 -8.98 21.51 49.97
CA HIS A 4 -7.68 21.71 49.30
C HIS A 4 -7.09 20.42 48.72
N LEU A 5 -7.46 19.26 49.27
CA LEU A 5 -7.02 17.96 48.77
C LEU A 5 -7.74 17.62 47.45
N GLY A 6 -9.04 17.93 47.37
CA GLY A 6 -9.83 17.82 46.15
C GLY A 6 -9.29 18.70 45.03
N THR A 7 -9.02 19.99 45.28
CA THR A 7 -8.51 20.89 44.24
C THR A 7 -7.14 20.44 43.69
N ARG A 8 -6.23 19.97 44.57
CA ARG A 8 -4.93 19.44 44.15
C ARG A 8 -5.05 18.18 43.29
N LEU A 9 -6.00 17.29 43.60
CA LEU A 9 -6.27 16.09 42.80
C LEU A 9 -6.82 16.44 41.40
N HIS A 10 -7.66 17.48 41.29
CA HIS A 10 -8.16 17.97 39.99
C HIS A 10 -7.04 18.58 39.14
N TRP A 11 -6.16 19.40 39.71
CA TRP A 11 -5.02 19.95 38.98
C TRP A 11 -4.03 18.88 38.52
N LEU A 12 -3.80 17.85 39.34
CA LEU A 12 -2.99 16.69 38.96
C LEU A 12 -3.63 15.90 37.82
N ALA A 13 -4.95 15.68 37.85
CA ALA A 13 -5.67 15.02 36.77
C ALA A 13 -5.62 15.82 35.46
N ILE A 14 -5.79 17.15 35.52
CA ILE A 14 -5.69 18.04 34.35
C ILE A 14 -4.27 18.02 33.77
N ALA A 15 -3.24 18.08 34.63
CA ALA A 15 -1.84 18.01 34.19
C ALA A 15 -1.51 16.65 33.55
N LEU A 16 -2.05 15.55 34.09
CA LEU A 16 -1.87 14.21 33.55
C LEU A 16 -2.56 14.05 32.19
N VAL A 17 -3.79 14.52 32.04
CA VAL A 17 -4.51 14.51 30.76
C VAL A 17 -3.79 15.37 29.71
N ALA A 18 -3.31 16.55 30.10
CA ALA A 18 -2.53 17.41 29.21
C ALA A 18 -1.21 16.74 28.77
N ALA A 19 -0.50 16.07 29.68
CA ALA A 19 0.73 15.34 29.36
C ALA A 19 0.49 14.16 28.42
N VAL A 20 -0.59 13.38 28.61
CA VAL A 20 -0.97 12.27 27.72
C VAL A 20 -1.38 12.78 26.34
N SER A 21 -2.05 13.93 26.27
CA SER A 21 -2.46 14.57 25.01
C SER A 21 -1.25 14.99 24.16
N LEU A 22 -0.18 15.46 24.79
CA LEU A 22 1.06 15.89 24.13
C LEU A 22 1.91 14.70 23.64
N ALA A 23 1.84 13.55 24.32
CA ALA A 23 2.56 12.34 23.92
C ALA A 23 1.93 11.63 22.70
N ALA A 24 0.65 11.86 22.41
CA ALA A 24 -0.04 11.27 21.25
C ALA A 24 0.45 11.81 19.89
N CYS A 25 1.22 12.90 19.88
CA CYS A 25 1.82 13.48 18.67
C CYS A 25 3.20 12.91 18.33
N SER A 26 3.71 11.89 19.03
CA SER A 26 4.91 11.20 18.58
C SER A 26 4.61 10.55 17.23
N SER A 27 5.24 11.05 16.16
CA SER A 27 5.15 10.48 14.83
C SER A 27 5.40 8.98 14.92
N LEU A 28 4.47 8.17 14.38
CA LEU A 28 4.72 6.74 14.21
C LEU A 28 6.10 6.58 13.57
N PRO A 29 6.96 5.68 14.07
CA PRO A 29 8.26 5.47 13.45
C PRO A 29 8.02 5.14 11.97
N ILE A 30 8.57 5.97 11.09
CA ILE A 30 8.51 5.81 9.65
C ILE A 30 9.70 4.92 9.30
N GLY A 31 9.47 3.83 8.57
CA GLY A 31 10.57 2.95 8.13
C GLY A 31 11.63 3.73 7.34
N GLU A 32 12.87 3.28 7.41
CA GLU A 32 13.95 3.88 6.62
C GLU A 32 13.72 3.70 5.12
N TYR A 33 14.20 4.66 4.34
CA TYR A 33 14.17 4.55 2.89
C TYR A 33 15.00 3.36 2.41
N SER A 34 14.45 2.62 1.45
CA SER A 34 15.06 1.49 0.77
C SER A 34 15.01 1.69 -0.74
N LEU A 35 16.20 1.81 -1.35
CA LEU A 35 16.33 1.83 -2.80
C LEU A 35 15.75 0.56 -3.44
N GLN A 36 15.87 -0.58 -2.75
CA GLN A 36 15.29 -1.84 -3.22
C GLN A 36 13.76 -1.79 -3.22
N ALA A 37 13.12 -1.26 -2.17
CA ALA A 37 11.66 -1.11 -2.14
C ALA A 37 11.15 -0.18 -3.25
N TYR A 38 11.84 0.94 -3.47
CA TYR A 38 11.52 1.89 -4.53
C TYR A 38 11.68 1.25 -5.92
N THR A 39 12.76 0.51 -6.13
CA THR A 39 13.04 -0.20 -7.40
C THR A 39 12.01 -1.29 -7.65
N ASN A 40 11.65 -2.07 -6.62
CA ASN A 40 10.60 -3.08 -6.72
C ASN A 40 9.28 -2.44 -7.15
N ALA A 41 8.84 -1.37 -6.48
CA ALA A 41 7.57 -0.72 -6.77
C ALA A 41 7.51 -0.11 -8.19
N THR A 42 8.56 0.61 -8.59
CA THR A 42 8.63 1.25 -9.92
C THR A 42 8.74 0.23 -11.06
N THR A 43 9.54 -0.83 -10.88
CA THR A 43 9.69 -1.90 -11.88
C THR A 43 8.40 -2.71 -12.02
N LEU A 44 7.82 -3.14 -10.90
CA LEU A 44 6.59 -3.92 -10.90
C LEU A 44 5.40 -3.11 -11.41
N LYS A 45 5.35 -1.79 -11.20
CA LYS A 45 4.36 -0.91 -11.84
C LYS A 45 4.42 -1.05 -13.35
N ALA A 46 5.60 -0.85 -13.94
CA ALA A 46 5.77 -0.88 -15.40
C ALA A 46 5.39 -2.24 -15.99
N GLU A 47 5.86 -3.33 -15.36
CA GLU A 47 5.59 -4.69 -15.82
C GLU A 47 4.12 -5.08 -15.66
N THR A 48 3.48 -4.70 -14.55
CA THR A 48 2.06 -4.95 -14.33
C THR A 48 1.22 -4.24 -15.37
N LEU A 49 1.48 -2.95 -15.62
CA LEU A 49 0.74 -2.20 -16.62
C LEU A 49 0.95 -2.74 -18.04
N ALA A 50 2.15 -3.25 -18.34
CA ALA A 50 2.45 -3.91 -19.61
C ALA A 50 1.67 -5.22 -19.77
N LEU A 51 1.60 -6.07 -18.73
CA LEU A 51 0.86 -7.32 -18.78
C LEU A 51 -0.66 -7.10 -18.82
N VAL A 52 -1.18 -6.18 -18.00
CA VAL A 52 -2.63 -5.86 -17.97
C VAL A 52 -3.09 -5.29 -19.31
N ALA A 53 -2.24 -4.57 -20.03
CA ALA A 53 -2.56 -4.09 -21.37
C ALA A 53 -2.78 -5.21 -22.41
N ARG A 54 -2.47 -6.47 -22.07
CA ARG A 54 -2.67 -7.67 -22.88
C ARG A 54 -3.87 -8.51 -22.43
N ALA A 55 -4.62 -8.06 -21.44
CA ALA A 55 -5.69 -8.88 -20.88
C ALA A 55 -6.96 -8.97 -21.77
N ASP A 56 -6.96 -8.32 -22.93
CA ASP A 56 -7.88 -8.55 -24.05
C ASP A 56 -7.44 -9.73 -24.94
N GLU A 57 -6.27 -10.30 -24.70
CA GLU A 57 -5.75 -11.54 -25.26
C GLU A 57 -6.15 -12.76 -24.38
N PRO A 58 -6.11 -14.01 -24.89
CA PRO A 58 -6.45 -15.18 -24.08
C PRO A 58 -5.52 -15.31 -22.88
N TYR A 59 -6.08 -15.49 -21.69
CA TYR A 59 -5.32 -15.75 -20.46
C TYR A 59 -4.33 -16.90 -20.63
N SER A 60 -4.73 -17.97 -21.34
CA SER A 60 -3.88 -19.13 -21.61
C SER A 60 -2.57 -18.77 -22.31
N SER A 61 -2.55 -17.72 -23.13
CA SER A 61 -1.35 -17.25 -23.83
C SER A 61 -0.38 -16.49 -22.91
N HIS A 62 -0.84 -16.06 -21.74
CA HIS A 62 -0.09 -15.23 -20.78
C HIS A 62 0.04 -15.85 -19.39
N ALA A 63 -0.53 -17.03 -19.13
CA ALA A 63 -0.57 -17.65 -17.81
C ALA A 63 0.82 -17.73 -17.15
N ALA A 64 1.85 -18.12 -17.89
CA ALA A 64 3.23 -18.16 -17.38
C ALA A 64 3.78 -16.77 -16.99
N GLN A 65 3.41 -15.72 -17.73
CA GLN A 65 3.80 -14.34 -17.41
C GLN A 65 3.07 -13.83 -16.17
N VAL A 66 1.78 -14.19 -16.04
CA VAL A 66 0.98 -13.90 -14.83
C VAL A 66 1.60 -14.57 -13.62
N ASP A 67 1.91 -15.87 -13.69
CA ASP A 67 2.51 -16.61 -12.58
C ASP A 67 3.87 -16.02 -12.18
N ALA A 68 4.72 -15.68 -13.15
CA ALA A 68 6.01 -15.04 -12.89
C ALA A 68 5.86 -13.63 -12.27
N LEU A 69 4.85 -12.86 -12.65
CA LEU A 69 4.58 -11.56 -12.06
C LEU A 69 4.01 -11.69 -10.64
N ASN A 70 3.10 -12.63 -10.41
CA ASN A 70 2.54 -12.94 -9.08
C ASN A 70 3.65 -13.20 -8.07
N VAL A 71 4.61 -14.08 -8.41
CA VAL A 71 5.74 -14.40 -7.52
C VAL A 71 6.56 -13.15 -7.15
N ARG A 72 6.76 -12.22 -8.10
CA ARG A 72 7.55 -11.02 -7.84
C ARG A 72 6.77 -9.97 -7.05
N ILE A 73 5.46 -9.86 -7.26
CA ILE A 73 4.57 -9.03 -6.42
C ILE A 73 4.51 -9.59 -4.99
N ASP A 74 4.41 -10.90 -4.83
CA ASP A 74 4.44 -11.55 -3.53
C ASP A 74 5.80 -11.34 -2.84
N ALA A 75 6.92 -11.43 -3.58
CA ALA A 75 8.23 -11.12 -3.04
C ALA A 75 8.35 -9.65 -2.58
N ALA A 76 7.75 -8.71 -3.31
CA ALA A 76 7.72 -7.29 -2.90
C ALA A 76 6.84 -7.08 -1.66
N TYR A 77 5.72 -7.80 -1.54
CA TYR A 77 4.91 -7.84 -0.32
C TYR A 77 5.71 -8.36 0.87
N GLU A 78 6.37 -9.52 0.75
CA GLU A 78 7.16 -10.12 1.83
C GLU A 78 8.33 -9.20 2.25
N PHE A 79 9.00 -8.57 1.28
CA PHE A 79 10.01 -7.55 1.58
C PHE A 79 9.42 -6.41 2.41
N ALA A 80 8.27 -5.86 1.98
CA ALA A 80 7.64 -4.77 2.68
C ALA A 80 7.16 -5.17 4.08
N ALA A 81 6.57 -6.36 4.22
CA ALA A 81 6.07 -6.90 5.49
C ALA A 81 7.19 -7.25 6.48
N GLY A 82 8.34 -7.72 5.98
CA GLY A 82 9.53 -8.01 6.78
C GLY A 82 10.36 -6.78 7.15
N THR A 83 10.09 -5.62 6.54
CA THR A 83 10.82 -4.38 6.83
C THR A 83 10.24 -3.70 8.10
N PRO A 84 11.08 -3.38 9.11
CA PRO A 84 10.62 -2.66 10.31
C PRO A 84 9.90 -1.36 9.96
N ASN A 85 8.82 -1.05 10.71
CA ASN A 85 8.07 0.21 10.58
C ASN A 85 7.48 0.47 9.16
N ASN A 86 7.24 -0.59 8.38
CA ASN A 86 6.78 -0.49 6.99
C ASN A 86 5.33 -0.99 6.78
N ARG A 87 4.53 -1.00 7.86
CA ARG A 87 3.17 -1.57 7.89
C ARG A 87 2.26 -1.00 6.80
N LEU A 88 2.35 0.31 6.53
CA LEU A 88 1.51 0.95 5.51
C LEU A 88 1.85 0.43 4.10
N SER A 89 3.13 0.34 3.75
CA SER A 89 3.56 -0.20 2.45
C SER A 89 3.17 -1.68 2.31
N ALA A 90 3.37 -2.49 3.36
CA ALA A 90 2.96 -3.89 3.36
C ALA A 90 1.45 -4.06 3.13
N GLU A 91 0.63 -3.21 3.76
CA GLU A 91 -0.83 -3.21 3.57
C GLU A 91 -1.23 -2.84 2.13
N GLN A 92 -0.56 -1.89 1.50
CA GLN A 92 -0.83 -1.53 0.11
C GLN A 92 -0.46 -2.66 -0.86
N TRP A 93 0.67 -3.34 -0.64
CA TRP A 93 1.01 -4.54 -1.40
C TRP A 93 -0.01 -5.66 -1.20
N ARG A 94 -0.51 -5.83 0.03
CA ARG A 94 -1.58 -6.79 0.32
C ARG A 94 -2.85 -6.47 -0.46
N ILE A 95 -3.26 -5.20 -0.51
CA ILE A 95 -4.43 -4.74 -1.30
C ILE A 95 -4.20 -4.93 -2.80
N MET A 96 -3.00 -4.64 -3.31
CA MET A 96 -2.63 -4.79 -4.72
C MET A 96 -2.78 -6.24 -5.20
N ARG A 97 -2.33 -7.21 -4.40
CA ARG A 97 -2.31 -8.64 -4.75
C ARG A 97 -3.59 -9.41 -4.41
N ASP A 98 -4.51 -8.80 -3.67
CA ASP A 98 -5.75 -9.44 -3.19
C ASP A 98 -6.68 -9.79 -4.37
N SER A 99 -7.00 -11.07 -4.53
CA SER A 99 -7.88 -11.58 -5.59
C SER A 99 -9.35 -11.18 -5.42
N ASP A 100 -9.73 -10.77 -4.21
CA ASP A 100 -11.10 -10.37 -3.87
C ASP A 100 -11.31 -8.86 -3.97
N ARG A 101 -10.29 -8.11 -4.43
CA ARG A 101 -10.32 -6.65 -4.61
C ARG A 101 -10.12 -6.25 -6.06
N ASN A 102 -10.38 -4.97 -6.37
CA ASN A 102 -10.43 -4.46 -7.75
C ASN A 102 -9.08 -3.99 -8.33
N LEU A 103 -7.95 -4.34 -7.72
CA LEU A 103 -6.62 -4.03 -8.26
C LEU A 103 -6.06 -5.23 -9.05
N TYR A 104 -4.73 -5.40 -9.06
CA TYR A 104 -4.07 -6.43 -9.86
C TYR A 104 -4.59 -7.85 -9.58
N GLY A 105 -4.70 -8.23 -8.30
CA GLY A 105 -5.15 -9.58 -7.93
C GLY A 105 -6.53 -9.94 -8.49
N GLY A 106 -7.54 -9.08 -8.29
CA GLY A 106 -8.87 -9.33 -8.83
C GLY A 106 -8.97 -9.21 -10.34
N LEU A 107 -8.17 -8.35 -10.98
CA LEU A 107 -8.10 -8.32 -12.44
C LEU A 107 -7.56 -9.65 -12.99
N VAL A 108 -6.50 -10.20 -12.41
CA VAL A 108 -5.95 -11.50 -12.81
C VAL A 108 -6.99 -12.60 -12.63
N ARG A 109 -7.71 -12.62 -11.50
CA ARG A 109 -8.81 -13.57 -11.28
C ARG A 109 -9.88 -13.44 -12.36
N MET A 110 -10.34 -12.23 -12.64
CA MET A 110 -11.36 -11.96 -13.64
C MET A 110 -10.91 -12.34 -15.05
N TRP A 111 -9.65 -12.09 -15.40
CA TRP A 111 -9.07 -12.48 -16.68
C TRP A 111 -9.00 -13.99 -16.83
N ARG A 112 -8.61 -14.70 -15.77
CA ARG A 112 -8.59 -16.17 -15.74
C ARG A 112 -9.98 -16.78 -15.88
N GLU A 113 -10.97 -16.22 -15.19
CA GLU A 113 -12.36 -16.71 -15.21
C GLU A 113 -13.04 -16.47 -16.56
N ASN A 114 -12.84 -15.30 -17.17
CA ASN A 114 -13.49 -14.92 -18.44
C ASN A 114 -12.67 -15.25 -19.69
N GLY A 115 -11.40 -15.63 -19.53
CA GLY A 115 -10.44 -15.87 -20.61
C GLY A 115 -9.91 -14.61 -21.28
N ARG A 116 -10.74 -13.56 -21.43
CA ARG A 116 -10.39 -12.25 -22.01
C ARG A 116 -11.21 -11.15 -21.33
N LEU A 117 -10.70 -9.92 -21.31
CA LEU A 117 -11.38 -8.75 -20.76
C LEU A 117 -11.62 -7.71 -21.85
N SER A 118 -12.65 -6.87 -21.67
CA SER A 118 -12.95 -5.79 -22.62
C SER A 118 -11.94 -4.65 -22.51
N SER A 119 -11.59 -4.03 -23.64
CA SER A 119 -10.68 -2.87 -23.67
C SER A 119 -11.18 -1.69 -22.84
N PHE A 120 -12.50 -1.47 -22.78
CA PHE A 120 -13.12 -0.45 -21.92
C PHE A 120 -12.85 -0.70 -20.44
N PHE A 121 -13.03 -1.94 -19.96
CA PHE A 121 -12.71 -2.32 -18.59
C PHE A 121 -11.21 -2.18 -18.31
N LEU A 122 -10.35 -2.59 -19.25
CA LEU A 122 -8.90 -2.52 -19.08
C LEU A 122 -8.37 -1.09 -18.95
N ALA A 123 -8.99 -0.11 -19.62
CA ALA A 123 -8.60 1.28 -19.49
C ALA A 123 -8.73 1.77 -18.04
N GLU A 124 -9.89 1.52 -17.42
CA GLU A 124 -10.15 1.89 -16.03
C GLU A 124 -9.26 1.09 -15.06
N ALA A 125 -9.20 -0.24 -15.24
CA ALA A 125 -8.41 -1.07 -14.33
C ALA A 125 -6.92 -0.72 -14.36
N LYS A 126 -6.37 -0.35 -15.52
CA LYS A 126 -4.98 0.14 -15.63
C LYS A 126 -4.76 1.43 -14.85
N ALA A 127 -5.72 2.36 -14.88
CA ALA A 127 -5.61 3.61 -14.13
C ALA A 127 -5.57 3.33 -12.62
N GLN A 128 -6.54 2.54 -12.11
CA GLN A 128 -6.62 2.15 -10.71
C GLN A 128 -5.37 1.40 -10.22
N ILE A 129 -4.86 0.46 -11.03
CA ILE A 129 -3.61 -0.26 -10.72
C ILE A 129 -2.42 0.70 -10.71
N ALA A 130 -2.32 1.61 -11.69
CA ALA A 130 -1.24 2.58 -11.75
C ALA A 130 -1.22 3.49 -10.50
N GLU A 131 -2.39 3.96 -10.08
CA GLU A 131 -2.56 4.77 -8.87
C GLU A 131 -2.20 4.01 -7.59
N GLY A 132 -2.61 2.73 -7.49
CA GLY A 132 -2.22 1.87 -6.38
C GLY A 132 -0.69 1.73 -6.27
N PHE A 133 0.00 1.55 -7.40
CA PHE A 133 1.47 1.55 -7.42
C PHE A 133 2.07 2.93 -7.09
N ASP A 134 1.49 4.02 -7.61
CA ASP A 134 1.95 5.38 -7.29
C ASP A 134 1.84 5.68 -5.80
N TYR A 135 0.80 5.17 -5.15
CA TYR A 135 0.66 5.29 -3.71
C TYR A 135 1.76 4.50 -2.97
N ILE A 136 2.07 3.26 -3.38
CA ILE A 136 3.20 2.47 -2.83
C ILE A 136 4.54 3.21 -3.02
N ILE A 137 4.80 3.72 -4.22
CA ILE A 137 6.03 4.47 -4.55
C ILE A 137 6.11 5.74 -3.69
N CYS A 138 5.00 6.44 -3.54
CA CYS A 138 4.92 7.66 -2.74
C CYS A 138 5.19 7.40 -1.26
N LEU A 139 4.63 6.32 -0.68
CA LEU A 139 4.93 5.92 0.70
C LEU A 139 6.43 5.71 0.90
N GLU A 140 7.12 5.09 -0.06
CA GLU A 140 8.56 4.87 0.00
C GLU A 140 9.36 6.18 -0.15
N ALA A 141 9.01 7.01 -1.12
CA ALA A 141 9.67 8.30 -1.35
C ALA A 141 9.54 9.25 -0.14
N ASN A 142 8.40 9.23 0.54
CA ASN A 142 8.12 10.06 1.71
C ASN A 142 8.95 9.72 2.95
N LYS A 143 9.66 8.59 2.93
CA LYS A 143 10.64 8.25 3.97
C LYS A 143 11.89 9.14 3.90
N GLN A 144 12.18 9.74 2.75
CA GLN A 144 13.28 10.68 2.59
C GLN A 144 12.86 12.13 2.86
N SER A 145 11.67 12.52 2.38
CA SER A 145 11.14 13.87 2.52
C SER A 145 9.62 13.84 2.49
N ALA A 146 8.98 14.32 3.55
CA ALA A 146 7.53 14.25 3.70
C ALA A 146 6.81 15.19 2.70
N SER A 147 5.92 14.61 1.91
CA SER A 147 5.04 15.22 0.92
C SER A 147 3.71 14.47 0.89
N ALA A 148 2.64 15.12 0.45
CA ALA A 148 1.33 14.46 0.38
C ALA A 148 1.29 13.44 -0.76
N CYS A 149 0.93 12.18 -0.46
CA CYS A 149 0.57 11.22 -1.50
C CYS A 149 -0.80 11.58 -2.08
N ARG A 150 -0.85 11.93 -3.36
CA ARG A 150 -2.13 12.04 -4.08
C ARG A 150 -2.50 10.66 -4.62
N SER A 151 -3.68 10.18 -4.27
CA SER A 151 -4.48 9.34 -5.16
C SER A 151 -5.17 10.27 -6.16
N GLY A 152 -5.02 9.99 -7.46
CA GLY A 152 -5.74 10.68 -8.53
C GLY A 152 -7.24 10.47 -8.42
#